data_AF-A0A4Z1C9Q8-F1
#
_entry.id   AF-A0A4Z1C9Q8-F1
#
_cell.length_a   1.000
_cell.length_b   1.000
_cell.length_c   1.000
_cell.angle_alpha   90.00
_cell.angle_beta   90.00
_cell.angle_gamma   90.00
#
_symmetry.space_group_name_H-M   'P 1'
#
loop_
_entity.id
_entity.type
_entity.pdbx_description
1 polymer ?
#
loop_
_entity_poly.entity_id
_entity_poly.type
_entity_poly.pdbx_seq_one_letter_code
_entity_poly.pdbx_strand_id
1 'polypeptide(L)' 'MTTTASRFEARTAPCGKVKDGEELLTEDLQGLTTRDVRFACGCHTHREEFHDGSVHNQVVTHHGRVLVDEELRGE' A
#
# COMPACT_ATOMS: atom_id res chain seq x y z
N MET A 1 -6.76 -17.48 -1.29
CA MET A 1 -5.88 -16.33 -1.03
C MET A 1 -4.69 -16.47 -1.95
N THR A 2 -4.47 -15.45 -2.77
CA THR A 2 -3.35 -15.36 -3.70
C THR A 2 -2.50 -14.19 -3.28
N THR A 3 -1.18 -14.38 -3.22
CA THR A 3 -0.24 -13.33 -2.87
C THR A 3 0.82 -13.22 -3.95
N THR A 4 0.99 -12.01 -4.46
CA THR A 4 1.97 -11.67 -5.49
C THR A 4 2.95 -10.67 -4.90
N ALA A 5 4.22 -11.06 -4.80
CA ALA A 5 5.30 -10.18 -4.38
C ALA A 5 6.12 -9.76 -5.60
N SER A 6 6.39 -8.46 -5.74
CA SER A 6 7.19 -7.89 -6.82
C SER A 6 8.17 -6.87 -6.28
N ARG A 7 9.41 -6.88 -6.75
CA ARG A 7 10.43 -5.90 -6.36
C ARG A 7 10.51 -4.78 -7.40
N PHE A 8 10.76 -3.55 -6.95
CA PHE A 8 11.00 -2.40 -7.81
C PHE A 8 12.25 -1.65 -7.37
N GLU A 9 12.90 -0.94 -8.30
CA GLU A 9 14.22 -0.34 -8.06
C GLU A 9 14.20 1.19 -7.98
N ALA A 10 13.21 1.84 -8.62
CA ALA A 10 13.19 3.30 -8.72
C ALA A 10 11.75 3.86 -8.67
N ARG A 11 11.13 3.86 -7.48
CA ARG A 11 9.86 4.56 -7.25
C ARG A 11 10.06 5.69 -6.24
N THR A 12 9.30 6.78 -6.39
CA THR A 12 9.31 7.89 -5.44
C THR A 12 8.61 7.47 -4.15
N ALA A 13 9.36 7.43 -3.05
CA ALA A 13 8.81 7.17 -1.72
C ALA A 13 8.02 8.39 -1.21
N PRO A 14 7.12 8.21 -0.23
CA PRO A 14 6.39 9.29 0.42
C PRO A 14 7.28 10.38 1.05
N CYS A 15 8.55 10.08 1.34
CA CYS A 15 9.53 11.07 1.81
C CYS A 15 10.14 11.93 0.68
N GLY A 16 9.68 11.77 -0.57
CA GLY A 16 10.15 12.51 -1.75
C GLY A 16 11.44 11.96 -2.40
N LYS A 17 12.02 10.88 -1.86
CA LYS A 17 13.25 10.28 -2.40
C LYS A 17 12.92 9.06 -3.27
N VAL A 18 13.63 8.90 -4.38
CA VAL A 18 13.56 7.68 -5.20
C VAL A 18 14.27 6.55 -4.46
N LYS A 19 13.56 5.43 -4.27
CA LYS A 19 14.04 4.24 -3.58
C LYS A 19 13.56 2.97 -4.26
N ASP A 20 14.35 1.94 -4.08
CA ASP A 20 13.94 0.57 -4.30
C ASP A 20 12.97 0.12 -3.20
N GLY A 21 12.31 -1.01 -3.42
CA GLY A 21 11.35 -1.56 -2.50
C GLY A 21 10.66 -2.79 -3.04
N GLU A 22 9.63 -3.20 -2.32
CA GLU A 22 8.80 -4.35 -2.64
C GLU A 22 7.32 -3.95 -2.59
N GLU A 23 6.55 -4.59 -3.46
CA GLU A 23 5.10 -4.48 -3.54
C GLU A 23 4.53 -5.88 -3.32
N LEU A 24 3.60 -5.97 -2.38
CA LEU A 24 2.87 -7.17 -2.06
C LEU A 24 1.40 -6.92 -2.37
N LEU A 25 0.86 -7.66 -3.33
CA LEU A 25 -0.56 -7.67 -3.63
C LEU A 25 -1.14 -8.97 -3.09
N THR A 26 -2.19 -8.85 -2.28
CA THR A 26 -2.91 -9.98 -1.72
C THR A 26 -4.37 -9.88 -2.11
N GLU A 27 -4.92 -10.97 -2.64
CA GLU A 27 -6.32 -11.07 -3.02
C GLU A 27 -6.93 -12.28 -2.32
N ASP A 28 -8.04 -12.07 -1.61
CA ASP A 28 -8.79 -13.15 -1.00
C ASP A 28 -9.99 -13.59 -1.85
N LEU A 29 -10.67 -14.65 -1.40
CA LEU A 29 -11.84 -15.19 -2.12
C LEU A 29 -13.15 -14.47 -1.78
N GLN A 30 -13.09 -13.47 -0.91
CA GLN A 30 -14.22 -12.70 -0.39
C GLN A 30 -14.28 -11.29 -0.99
N GLY A 31 -13.39 -10.96 -1.94
CA GLY A 31 -13.36 -9.68 -2.63
C GLY A 31 -12.59 -8.59 -1.89
N LEU A 32 -11.73 -8.95 -0.92
CA LEU A 32 -10.75 -8.03 -0.34
C LEU A 32 -9.43 -8.12 -1.12
N THR A 33 -8.98 -6.97 -1.60
CA THR A 33 -7.66 -6.80 -2.21
C THR A 33 -6.83 -5.86 -1.36
N THR A 34 -5.67 -6.34 -0.91
CA THR A 34 -4.71 -5.55 -0.13
C THR A 34 -3.44 -5.34 -0.94
N ARG A 35 -2.98 -4.09 -1.01
CA ARG A 35 -1.72 -3.70 -1.64
C ARG A 35 -0.82 -3.01 -0.61
N ASP A 36 0.28 -3.66 -0.31
CA ASP A 36 1.35 -3.14 0.54
C ASP A 36 2.55 -2.78 -0.32
N VAL A 37 3.04 -1.55 -0.20
CA VAL A 37 4.28 -1.10 -0.84
C VAL A 37 5.24 -0.71 0.26
N ARG A 38 6.41 -1.35 0.33
CA ARG A 38 7.46 -1.06 1.31
C ARG A 38 8.70 -0.57 0.59
N PHE A 39 9.15 0.62 0.92
CA PHE A 39 10.35 1.22 0.36
C PHE A 39 11.56 0.88 1.24
N ALA A 40 12.75 0.73 0.63
CA ALA A 40 13.99 0.43 1.35
C ALA A 40 14.40 1.51 2.38
N CYS A 41 13.85 2.73 2.26
CA CYS A 41 14.04 3.76 3.28
C CYS A 41 13.19 3.56 4.55
N GLY A 42 12.23 2.62 4.54
CA GLY A 42 11.29 2.37 5.64
C GLY A 42 9.92 3.04 5.47
N CYS A 43 9.68 3.80 4.39
CA CYS A 43 8.33 4.29 4.10
C CYS A 43 7.47 3.11 3.64
N HIS A 44 6.17 3.16 3.93
CA HIS A 44 5.24 2.19 3.42
C HIS A 44 3.90 2.83 3.04
N THR A 45 3.21 2.16 2.14
CA THR A 45 1.85 2.48 1.73
C THR A 45 1.03 1.21 1.84
N HIS A 46 -0.16 1.33 2.39
CA HIS A 46 -1.11 0.25 2.56
C HIS A 46 -2.42 0.69 1.91
N ARG A 47 -2.98 -0.13 1.03
CA ARG A 47 -4.28 0.12 0.42
C ARG A 47 -5.10 -1.15 0.48
N GLU A 48 -6.33 -1.03 0.93
CA GLU A 48 -7.30 -2.12 1.00
C GLU A 48 -8.52 -1.73 0.19
N GLU A 49 -8.99 -2.63 -0.66
CA GLU A 49 -10.19 -2.49 -1.45
C GLU A 49 -11.14 -3.60 -1.03
N PHE A 50 -12.29 -3.23 -0.47
CA PHE A 50 -13.27 -4.16 0.09
C PHE A 50 -14.32 -4.53 -0.96
N HIS A 51 -15.02 -5.64 -0.71
CA HIS A 51 -16.06 -6.16 -1.60
C HIS A 51 -17.21 -5.16 -1.84
N ASP A 52 -17.53 -4.33 -0.85
CA ASP A 52 -18.56 -3.29 -0.97
C ASP A 52 -18.08 -2.07 -1.77
N GLY A 53 -16.86 -2.09 -2.31
CA GLY A 53 -16.28 -0.98 -3.05
C GLY A 53 -15.62 0.09 -2.16
N SER A 54 -15.68 -0.08 -0.84
CA SER A 54 -14.92 0.76 0.08
C SER A 54 -13.42 0.60 -0.17
N VAL A 55 -12.68 1.70 -0.01
CA VAL A 55 -11.23 1.73 -0.16
C VAL A 55 -10.62 2.42 1.04
N HIS A 56 -9.75 1.72 1.74
CA HIS A 56 -8.91 2.30 2.78
C HIS A 56 -7.51 2.51 2.24
N ASN A 57 -6.96 3.71 2.41
CA ASN A 57 -5.63 4.07 1.94
C ASN A 57 -4.83 4.75 3.04
N GLN A 58 -3.66 4.22 3.32
CA GLN A 58 -2.75 4.72 4.34
C GLN A 58 -1.33 4.87 3.78
N VAL A 59 -0.72 6.02 4.04
CA VAL A 59 0.66 6.32 3.64
C VAL A 59 1.45 6.75 4.86
N VAL A 60 2.54 6.04 5.16
CA VAL A 60 3.38 6.27 6.33
C VAL A 60 4.82 6.46 5.91
N THR A 61 5.45 7.52 6.43
CA THR A 61 6.87 7.76 6.23
C THR A 61 7.73 6.87 7.11
N HIS A 62 9.00 6.72 6.75
CA HIS A 62 10.01 6.04 7.56
C HIS A 62 10.26 6.66 8.94
N HIS A 63 9.73 7.86 9.22
CA HIS A 63 9.75 8.47 10.54
C HIS A 63 8.53 8.07 11.40
N GLY A 64 7.67 7.17 10.90
CA GLY A 64 6.42 6.78 11.57
C GLY A 64 5.29 7.81 11.42
N ARG A 65 5.51 8.91 10.68
CA ARG A 65 4.47 9.91 10.44
C ARG A 65 3.53 9.43 9.34
N VAL A 66 2.24 9.36 9.67
CA VAL A 66 1.15 9.14 8.73
C VAL A 66 0.92 10.41 7.92
N LEU A 67 0.99 10.32 6.60
CA LEU A 67 0.73 11.41 5.67
C LEU A 67 -0.70 11.37 5.12
N VAL A 68 -1.21 10.15 4.94
CA VAL A 68 -2.55 9.88 4.40
C VAL A 68 -3.14 8.75 5.21
N ASP A 69 -4.40 8.90 5.59
CA ASP A 69 -5.23 7.91 6.26
C ASP A 69 -6.68 8.25 5.86
N GLU A 70 -7.17 7.57 4.83
CA GLU A 70 -8.43 7.89 4.17
C GLU A 70 -9.25 6.62 3.96
N GLU A 71 -10.54 6.67 4.34
CA GLU A 71 -11.54 5.66 4.04
C GLU A 71 -12.57 6.26 3.08
N LEU A 72 -12.61 5.74 1.86
CA LEU A 72 -13.68 5.98 0.90
C LEU A 72 -14.70 4.88 1.06
N ARG A 73 -15.97 5.24 1.20
CA ARG A 73 -17.06 4.25 1.29
C ARG A 73 -17.64 3.98 -0.09
N GLY A 74 -17.86 2.71 -0.39
CA GLY A 74 -18.61 2.30 -1.57
C GLY A 74 -20.06 2.80 -1.50
N GLU A 75 -20.59 3.21 -2.66
CA GLU A 75 -21.95 3.74 -2.85
C GLU A 75 -22.97 2.66 -3.25
#